data_AF-A0A9W7ELM3-F1
#
_entry.id   AF-A0A9W7ELM3-F1
#
_cell.length_a   1.000
_cell.length_b   1.000
_cell.length_c   1.000
_cell.angle_alpha   90.00
_cell.angle_beta   90.00
_cell.angle_gamma   90.00
#
_symmetry.space_group_name_H-M   'P 1'
#
loop_
_entity.id
_entity.type
_entity.pdbx_description
1 polymer ?
#
loop_
_entity_poly.entity_id
_entity_poly.type
_entity_poly.pdbx_seq_one_letter_code
_entity_poly.pdbx_strand_id
1 'polypeptide(L)' 'MATEEAGDWKAGLTAPKADERYKTEDVTQTKGREFEDFFLKRELLMGIFEKGFEKPSPIQEEAIPIILQ' A
#
# COMPACT_ATOMS: atom_id res chain seq x y z
N MET A 1 -4.43 -26.22 11.22
CA MET A 1 -3.84 -24.86 11.19
C MET A 1 -3.00 -24.79 9.93
N ALA A 2 -3.50 -24.13 8.89
CA ALA A 2 -2.79 -23.90 7.64
C ALA A 2 -3.14 -22.46 7.20
N THR A 3 -2.22 -21.53 7.40
CA THR A 3 -2.25 -20.21 6.76
C THR A 3 -1.32 -20.29 5.57
N GLU A 4 -1.81 -20.95 4.52
CA GLU A 4 -1.09 -21.09 3.26
C GLU A 4 -1.33 -19.84 2.39
N GLU A 5 -0.21 -19.20 2.03
CA GLU A 5 0.01 -18.56 0.73
C GLU A 5 -0.77 -17.25 0.45
N ALA A 6 -0.57 -16.23 1.28
CA ALA A 6 -0.40 -14.89 0.72
C ALA A 6 0.94 -14.89 -0.05
N GLY A 7 0.94 -15.54 -1.22
CA GLY A 7 2.11 -15.69 -2.06
C GLY A 7 2.78 -14.34 -2.19
N ASP A 8 4.09 -14.33 -1.94
CA ASP A 8 4.95 -13.15 -1.91
C ASP A 8 4.79 -12.37 -3.22
N TRP A 9 3.75 -11.56 -3.34
CA TRP A 9 3.42 -10.82 -4.55
C TRP A 9 4.44 -9.71 -4.78
N LYS A 10 5.24 -9.42 -3.74
CA LYS A 10 6.43 -8.58 -3.76
C LYS A 10 7.64 -9.34 -4.30
N ALA A 11 7.61 -10.68 -4.42
CA ALA A 11 8.70 -11.47 -4.98
C ALA A 11 8.96 -11.04 -6.43
N GLY A 12 10.16 -10.52 -6.67
CA GLY A 12 10.59 -10.04 -7.99
C GLY A 12 10.19 -8.60 -8.31
N LEU A 13 9.44 -7.91 -7.44
CA LEU A 13 9.17 -6.48 -7.61
C LEU A 13 10.37 -5.66 -7.14
N THR A 14 10.74 -4.67 -7.95
CA THR A 14 11.78 -3.70 -7.58
C THR A 14 11.11 -2.43 -7.07
N ALA A 15 11.16 -2.22 -5.75
CA ALA A 15 10.76 -0.94 -5.17
C ALA A 15 11.75 0.15 -5.61
N PRO A 16 11.28 1.36 -5.96
CA PRO A 16 12.17 2.49 -6.23
C PRO A 16 12.88 2.92 -4.95
N LYS A 17 13.94 3.72 -5.10
CA LYS A 17 14.66 4.28 -3.95
C LYS A 17 13.66 4.98 -3.02
N ALA A 18 13.74 4.69 -1.73
CA ALA A 18 12.91 5.32 -0.70
C ALA A 18 12.92 6.85 -0.86
N ASP A 19 11.74 7.46 -0.78
CA ASP A 19 11.60 8.90 -0.84
C ASP A 19 12.04 9.52 0.49
N GLU A 20 13.24 10.10 0.49
CA GLU A 20 13.87 10.75 1.64
C GLU A 20 13.45 12.23 1.80
N ARG A 21 12.54 12.73 0.96
CA ARG A 21 12.07 14.11 1.05
C ARG A 21 11.25 14.33 2.32
N TYR A 22 11.24 15.57 2.80
CA TYR A 22 10.39 15.97 3.92
C TYR A 22 8.91 15.71 3.58
N LYS A 23 8.25 14.91 4.40
CA LYS A 23 6.84 14.55 4.25
C LYS A 23 5.99 15.52 5.07
N THR A 24 4.95 16.08 4.47
CA THR A 24 3.98 16.94 5.17
C THR A 24 3.06 16.09 6.05
N GLU A 25 2.33 16.75 6.96
CA GLU A 25 1.35 16.09 7.84
C GLU A 25 0.31 15.28 7.07
N ASP A 26 -0.03 15.73 5.85
CA ASP A 26 -0.94 15.05 4.92
C ASP A 26 -0.40 13.69 4.41
N VAL A 27 0.86 13.35 4.70
CA VAL A 27 1.52 12.11 4.29
C VAL A 27 1.96 11.27 5.51
N THR A 28 2.20 11.89 6.67
CA THR A 28 2.75 11.20 7.85
C THR A 28 1.69 10.78 8.88
N GLN A 29 0.53 11.43 8.94
CA GLN A 29 -0.52 11.14 9.92
C GLN A 29 -1.39 9.94 9.54
N THR A 30 -0.78 8.83 9.13
CA THR A 30 -1.50 7.60 8.73
C THR A 30 -2.06 6.89 9.96
N LYS A 31 -3.25 6.30 9.85
CA LYS A 31 -3.86 5.43 10.87
C LYS A 31 -3.22 4.05 10.94
N GLY A 32 -2.25 3.77 10.06
CA GLY A 32 -1.42 2.57 10.09
C GLY A 32 -2.04 1.39 9.35
N ARG A 33 -2.90 1.66 8.36
CA ARG A 33 -3.43 0.62 7.48
C ARG A 33 -2.41 0.26 6.41
N GLU A 34 -2.46 -0.97 5.94
CA GLU A 34 -1.67 -1.43 4.79
C GLU A 34 -2.56 -1.49 3.54
N PHE A 35 -1.98 -1.39 2.34
CA PHE A 35 -2.76 -1.52 1.10
C PHE A 35 -3.48 -2.87 0.98
N GLU A 36 -2.93 -3.91 1.62
CA GLU A 36 -3.49 -5.26 1.69
C GLU A 36 -4.81 -5.31 2.48
N ASP A 37 -5.07 -4.36 3.39
CA ASP A 37 -6.29 -4.30 4.20
C ASP A 37 -7.52 -3.86 3.39
N PHE A 38 -7.34 -3.28 2.21
CA PHE A 38 -8.43 -2.77 1.37
C PHE A 38 -8.94 -3.77 0.33
N PHE A 39 -8.49 -5.03 0.37
CA PHE A 39 -8.91 -6.08 -0.58
C PHE A 39 -8.70 -5.71 -2.05
N LEU A 40 -7.66 -4.93 -2.36
CA LEU A 40 -7.32 -4.53 -3.72
C LEU A 40 -6.86 -5.73 -4.55
N LYS A 41 -7.06 -5.65 -5.87
CA LYS A 41 -6.55 -6.66 -6.82
C LYS A 41 -5.02 -6.74 -6.74
N ARG A 42 -4.47 -7.95 -6.90
CA ARG A 42 -3.01 -8.19 -6.87
C ARG A 42 -2.24 -7.31 -7.85
N GLU A 43 -2.72 -7.15 -9.09
CA GLU A 43 -2.08 -6.29 -10.09
C GLU A 43 -1.97 -4.83 -9.65
N LEU A 44 -2.97 -4.34 -8.90
CA LEU A 44 -2.97 -2.99 -8.35
C LEU A 44 -1.98 -2.86 -7.20
N LEU A 45 -1.93 -3.84 -6.29
CA LEU A 45 -0.95 -3.89 -5.20
C LEU A 45 0.50 -3.89 -5.75
N MET A 46 0.75 -4.70 -6.79
CA MET A 46 2.03 -4.75 -7.48
C MET A 46 2.41 -3.38 -8.04
N GLY A 47 1.51 -2.75 -8.80
CA GLY A 47 1.77 -1.43 -9.39
C GLY A 47 1.97 -0.32 -8.36
N ILE A 48 1.26 -0.36 -7.24
CA ILE A 48 1.43 0.58 -6.11
C ILE A 48 2.85 0.43 -5.51
N PHE A 49 3.29 -0.80 -5.28
CA PHE A 49 4.61 -1.10 -4.71
C PHE A 49 5.76 -0.73 -5.67
N GLU A 50 5.65 -1.02 -6.96
CA GLU A 50 6.63 -0.62 -7.98
C GLU A 50 6.78 0.90 -8.12
N LYS A 51 5.78 1.67 -7.68
CA LYS A 51 5.84 3.13 -7.62
C LYS A 51 6.42 3.66 -6.30
N GLY A 52 6.75 2.78 -5.36
CA GLY A 52 7.35 3.16 -4.06
C GLY A 52 6.33 3.56 -3.01
N PHE A 53 5.06 3.23 -3.23
CA PHE A 53 4.02 3.45 -2.24
C PHE A 53 3.89 2.20 -1.37
N GLU A 54 4.54 2.21 -0.21
CA GLU A 54 4.47 1.08 0.73
C GLU A 54 3.22 1.13 1.60
N LYS A 55 2.81 2.34 2.01
CA LYS A 55 1.63 2.57 2.87
C LYS A 55 0.69 3.60 2.24
N PRO A 56 -0.63 3.47 2.43
CA PRO A 56 -1.60 4.50 2.03
C PRO A 56 -1.35 5.80 2.80
N SER A 57 -1.57 6.93 2.13
CA SER A 57 -1.60 8.23 2.82
C SER A 57 -2.90 8.39 3.63
N PRO A 58 -2.96 9.31 4.62
CA PRO A 58 -4.16 9.57 5.44
C PRO A 58 -5.44 9.77 4.62
N ILE A 59 -5.36 10.51 3.51
CA ILE A 59 -6.51 10.71 2.62
C ILE A 59 -6.91 9.43 1.89
N GLN A 60 -5.94 8.58 1.52
CA GLN A 60 -6.21 7.30 0.87
C GLN A 60 -6.85 6.29 1.83
N GLU A 61 -6.45 6.27 3.10
CA GLU A 61 -7.06 5.40 4.10
C GLU A 61 -8.57 5.66 4.28
N GLU A 62 -8.99 6.92 4.13
CA GLU A 62 -10.39 7.32 4.19
C GLU A 62 -11.11 7.17 2.84
N ALA A 63 -10.44 7.47 1.73
CA ALA A 63 -11.06 7.49 0.41
C ALA A 63 -11.18 6.10 -0.24
N ILE A 64 -10.18 5.22 -0.07
CA ILE A 64 -10.20 3.88 -0.70
C ILE A 64 -11.46 3.08 -0.31
N PRO A 65 -11.85 2.98 0.98
CA PRO A 65 -13.07 2.28 1.36
C PRO A 65 -14.34 2.85 0.73
N ILE A 66 -14.40 4.18 0.52
CA ILE A 66 -15.57 4.86 -0.06
C ILE A 66 -15.68 4.55 -1.56
N ILE A 67 -14.55 4.55 -2.28
CA ILE A 67 -14.51 4.32 -3.73
C ILE A 67 -14.85 2.88 -4.11
N LEU A 68 -14.60 1.93 -3.21
CA LEU A 68 -14.85 0.50 -3.44
C LEU A 68 -16.28 0.05 -3.06
N GLN A 69 -17.13 0.97 -2.59
CA GLN A 69 -18.58 0.72 -2.39
C GLN A 69 -19.33 0.71 -3.72
#